data_AF-A0A556QVG1-F1
#
_entry.id   AF-A0A556QVG1-F1
#
_cell.length_a   1.000
_cell.length_b   1.000
_cell.length_c   1.000
_cell.angle_alpha   90.00
_cell.angle_beta   90.00
_cell.angle_gamma   90.00
#
_symmetry.space_group_name_H-M   'P 1'
#
loop_
_entity.id
_entity.type
_entity.pdbx_description
1 polymer ?
#
loop_
_entity_poly.entity_id
_entity_poly.type
_entity_poly.pdbx_seq_one_letter_code
_entity_poly.pdbx_strand_id
1 'polypeptide(L)'
;MLGYTEEDIDKLFFKDKQIYINEVVTSLKENWDKKESYTDEQLKQELKGYYNGYCFSRNKRVRRMYNPDSILKFFRDRSFGNYWSNSGHPAILLQQIKNNIDRFTIPWDQSSFSINQLDFESLAGAISEIALFPLMYQTGYLTLDPNGFKEDTRADKNPMDYYLKFPNQEVQSSLKLTLSRFIIQKQQETGIAYSTSILDALRNEKWCGFLNLIKGACLAKAGYHFLDKTERSFQGALYSFLNGVFHTTQGMQVNAELASGSGRLDIALEDKLHQTAYIFELKVGKSVSEALQQIYDKDYSMTFNTCYKKVCVGLKYDPVRLNITEAAIEVHQYDEQHTFQVMPRKNFAVNSIGYFQETEDIGGLSGLSS
;
A
#
# COMPACT_ATOMS: atom_id res chain seq x y z
N MET A 1 -36.03 1.66 1.87
CA MET A 1 -35.81 0.71 0.75
C MET A 1 -34.32 0.36 0.78
N LEU A 2 -33.96 -0.92 0.91
CA LEU A 2 -32.58 -1.37 1.22
C LEU A 2 -31.62 -1.30 0.01
N GLY A 3 -32.11 -0.89 -1.16
CA GLY A 3 -31.38 -0.74 -2.42
C GLY A 3 -32.35 -0.90 -3.60
N TYR A 4 -31.81 -0.88 -4.82
CA TYR A 4 -32.59 -1.15 -6.05
C TYR A 4 -32.26 -2.51 -6.65
N THR A 5 -33.24 -3.21 -7.20
CA THR A 5 -32.99 -4.40 -8.03
C THR A 5 -32.64 -4.00 -9.47
N GLU A 6 -32.12 -4.95 -10.26
CA GLU A 6 -31.92 -4.74 -11.71
C GLU A 6 -33.21 -4.30 -12.42
N GLU A 7 -34.35 -4.86 -12.01
CA GLU A 7 -35.67 -4.49 -12.55
C GLU A 7 -36.07 -3.06 -12.20
N ASP A 8 -35.72 -2.58 -10.99
CA ASP A 8 -35.95 -1.20 -10.61
C ASP A 8 -35.08 -0.24 -11.43
N ILE A 9 -33.81 -0.60 -11.69
CA ILE A 9 -32.92 0.20 -12.53
C ILE A 9 -33.47 0.31 -13.94
N ASP A 10 -33.92 -0.80 -14.52
CA ASP A 10 -34.52 -0.81 -15.85
C ASP A 10 -35.75 0.10 -15.93
N LYS A 11 -36.65 0.00 -14.94
CA LYS A 11 -37.88 0.80 -14.91
C LYS A 11 -37.62 2.29 -14.69
N LEU A 12 -36.66 2.63 -13.84
CA LEU A 12 -36.41 4.02 -13.44
C LEU A 12 -35.59 4.79 -14.48
N PHE A 13 -34.60 4.14 -15.10
CA PHE A 13 -33.58 4.85 -15.87
C PHE A 13 -33.50 4.48 -17.35
N PHE A 14 -33.95 3.30 -17.75
CA PHE A 14 -33.81 2.83 -19.14
C PHE A 14 -35.13 2.84 -19.91
N LYS A 15 -36.19 2.26 -19.32
CA LYS A 15 -37.47 2.08 -19.99
C LYS A 15 -38.08 3.43 -20.38
N ASP A 16 -38.27 3.64 -21.68
CA ASP A 16 -38.82 4.87 -22.27
C ASP A 16 -37.97 6.13 -21.97
N LYS A 17 -36.65 5.97 -21.75
CA LYS A 17 -35.70 7.04 -21.38
C LYS A 17 -34.50 7.18 -22.34
N GLN A 18 -34.61 6.71 -23.59
CA GLN A 18 -33.46 6.66 -24.51
C GLN A 18 -32.76 8.01 -24.74
N ILE A 19 -33.50 9.12 -24.79
CA ILE A 19 -32.92 10.46 -24.94
C ILE A 19 -31.92 10.74 -23.81
N TYR A 20 -32.32 10.47 -22.57
CA TYR A 20 -31.49 10.67 -21.39
C TYR A 20 -30.31 9.69 -21.34
N ILE A 21 -30.54 8.42 -21.68
CA ILE A 21 -29.45 7.43 -21.76
C ILE A 21 -28.42 7.81 -22.82
N ASN A 22 -28.85 8.34 -23.98
CA ASN A 22 -27.94 8.82 -25.01
C ASN A 22 -27.07 9.98 -24.51
N GLU A 23 -27.63 10.89 -23.69
CA GLU A 23 -26.86 11.94 -23.03
C GLU A 23 -25.82 11.35 -22.05
N VAL A 24 -26.21 10.36 -21.24
CA VAL A 24 -25.28 9.67 -20.33
C VAL A 24 -24.14 9.02 -21.11
N VAL A 25 -24.44 8.27 -22.18
CA VAL A 25 -23.43 7.61 -23.01
C VAL A 25 -22.51 8.63 -23.69
N THR A 26 -23.04 9.78 -24.10
CA THR A 26 -22.24 10.87 -24.68
C THR A 26 -21.28 11.45 -23.64
N SER A 27 -21.78 11.78 -22.44
CA SER A 27 -20.94 12.28 -21.34
C SER A 27 -19.86 11.27 -20.92
N LEU A 28 -20.15 9.97 -20.94
CA LEU A 28 -19.16 8.94 -20.65
C LEU A 28 -18.05 8.89 -21.71
N LYS A 29 -18.37 9.06 -23.00
CA LYS A 29 -17.36 9.10 -24.07
C LYS A 29 -16.39 10.29 -23.94
N GLU A 30 -16.90 11.42 -23.46
CA GLU A 30 -16.11 12.65 -23.30
C GLU A 30 -15.20 12.60 -22.07
N ASN A 31 -15.66 11.96 -20.99
CA ASN A 31 -15.01 12.04 -19.67
C ASN A 31 -14.34 10.73 -19.21
N TRP A 32 -14.65 9.60 -19.83
CA TRP A 32 -14.13 8.29 -19.45
C TRP A 32 -13.37 7.68 -20.63
N ASP A 33 -12.09 7.38 -20.43
CA ASP A 33 -11.10 6.99 -21.46
C ASP A 33 -11.37 5.64 -22.17
N LYS A 34 -12.61 5.13 -22.11
CA LYS A 34 -13.08 3.97 -22.88
C LYS A 34 -13.61 4.47 -24.23
N LYS A 35 -12.83 4.23 -25.29
CA LYS A 35 -13.15 4.56 -26.69
C LYS A 35 -14.39 3.85 -27.27
N GLU A 36 -15.13 3.05 -26.50
CA GLU A 36 -16.26 2.27 -26.98
C GLU A 36 -17.60 2.96 -26.74
N SER A 37 -18.50 2.83 -27.72
CA SER A 37 -19.89 3.21 -27.56
C SER A 37 -20.61 2.17 -26.71
N TYR A 38 -21.07 2.53 -25.51
CA TYR A 38 -21.92 1.67 -24.72
C TYR A 38 -23.26 1.44 -25.42
N THR A 39 -23.63 0.17 -25.59
CA THR A 39 -25.04 -0.26 -25.71
C THR A 39 -25.72 -0.18 -24.34
N ASP A 40 -27.05 -0.18 -24.32
CA ASP A 40 -27.83 -0.23 -23.07
C ASP A 40 -27.43 -1.44 -22.22
N GLU A 41 -27.26 -2.61 -22.83
CA GLU A 41 -26.83 -3.83 -22.15
C GLU A 41 -25.43 -3.69 -21.55
N GLN A 42 -24.47 -3.14 -22.31
CA GLN A 42 -23.11 -2.91 -21.79
C GLN A 42 -23.11 -1.92 -20.63
N LEU A 43 -23.88 -0.82 -20.73
CA LEU A 43 -23.99 0.15 -19.65
C LEU A 43 -24.59 -0.51 -18.40
N LYS A 44 -25.65 -1.32 -18.53
CA LYS A 44 -26.24 -2.06 -17.41
C LYS A 44 -25.24 -3.02 -16.76
N GLN A 45 -24.43 -3.73 -17.56
CA GLN A 45 -23.40 -4.62 -17.01
C GLN A 45 -22.31 -3.86 -16.24
N GLU A 46 -21.87 -2.72 -16.76
CA GLU A 46 -20.89 -1.86 -16.06
C GLU A 46 -21.47 -1.30 -14.76
N LEU A 47 -22.71 -0.79 -14.80
CA LEU A 47 -23.41 -0.34 -13.60
C LEU A 47 -23.57 -1.47 -12.58
N LYS A 48 -23.87 -2.69 -13.04
CA LYS A 48 -23.95 -3.87 -12.17
C LYS A 48 -22.61 -4.19 -11.54
N GLY A 49 -21.53 -4.20 -12.32
CA GLY A 49 -20.18 -4.47 -11.83
C GLY A 49 -19.68 -3.42 -10.84
N TYR A 50 -20.12 -2.18 -10.98
CA TYR A 50 -19.60 -1.05 -10.20
C TYR A 50 -20.49 -0.68 -8.98
N TYR A 51 -21.82 -0.72 -9.10
CA TYR A 51 -22.75 -0.24 -8.07
C TYR A 51 -23.75 -1.29 -7.55
N ASN A 52 -23.82 -2.49 -8.13
CA ASN A 52 -24.59 -3.61 -7.56
C ASN A 52 -23.69 -4.50 -6.72
N GLY A 53 -24.24 -5.16 -5.71
CA GLY A 53 -23.52 -6.26 -5.06
C GLY A 53 -24.02 -6.62 -3.67
N TYR A 54 -24.74 -5.72 -2.99
CA TYR A 54 -25.08 -5.95 -1.58
C TYR A 54 -26.15 -7.05 -1.47
N CYS A 55 -25.87 -8.02 -0.61
CA CYS A 55 -26.74 -9.12 -0.25
C CYS A 55 -26.96 -9.14 1.27
N PHE A 56 -28.22 -9.18 1.68
CA PHE A 56 -28.65 -9.17 3.08
C PHE A 56 -28.92 -10.57 3.64
N SER A 57 -28.74 -11.63 2.84
CA SER A 57 -29.13 -12.98 3.24
C SER A 57 -28.20 -14.05 2.69
N ARG A 58 -28.08 -15.16 3.43
CA ARG A 58 -27.46 -16.42 2.95
C ARG A 58 -28.34 -17.13 1.92
N ASN A 59 -29.61 -16.75 1.81
CA ASN A 59 -30.54 -17.36 0.87
C ASN A 59 -30.18 -16.95 -0.56
N LYS A 60 -29.75 -17.92 -1.37
CA LYS A 60 -29.40 -17.75 -2.79
C LYS A 60 -30.51 -17.16 -3.66
N ARG A 61 -31.76 -17.18 -3.19
CA ARG A 61 -32.90 -16.59 -3.90
C ARG A 61 -33.01 -15.07 -3.71
N VAL A 62 -32.32 -14.50 -2.73
CA VAL A 62 -32.32 -13.05 -2.48
C VAL A 62 -31.43 -12.38 -3.51
N ARG A 63 -32.03 -11.45 -4.28
CA ARG A 63 -31.31 -10.67 -5.31
C ARG A 63 -30.32 -9.72 -4.64
N ARG A 64 -29.17 -9.52 -5.31
CA ARG A 64 -28.23 -8.47 -4.93
C ARG A 64 -28.78 -7.12 -5.33
N MET A 65 -28.50 -6.12 -4.52
CA MET A 65 -29.08 -4.79 -4.66
C MET A 65 -28.00 -3.79 -5.07
N TYR A 66 -28.41 -2.80 -5.87
CA TYR A 66 -27.67 -1.58 -6.12
C TYR A 66 -27.69 -0.70 -4.88
N ASN A 67 -26.55 -0.06 -4.59
CA ASN A 67 -26.52 1.02 -3.63
C ASN A 67 -27.35 2.20 -4.18
N PRO A 68 -28.37 2.66 -3.43
CA PRO A 68 -29.35 3.60 -3.96
C PRO A 68 -28.74 5.00 -4.20
N ASP A 69 -27.87 5.46 -3.31
CA ASP A 69 -27.21 6.75 -3.46
C ASP A 69 -26.23 6.74 -4.64
N SER A 70 -25.53 5.63 -4.83
CA SER A 70 -24.51 5.49 -5.88
C SER A 70 -25.13 5.52 -7.27
N ILE A 71 -26.22 4.79 -7.47
CA ILE A 71 -26.87 4.74 -8.77
C ILE A 71 -27.55 6.08 -9.11
N LEU A 72 -28.15 6.76 -8.12
CA LEU A 72 -28.73 8.08 -8.30
C LEU A 72 -27.67 9.12 -8.66
N LYS A 73 -26.52 9.11 -7.98
CA LYS A 73 -25.40 10.00 -8.26
C LYS A 73 -24.78 9.73 -9.63
N PHE A 74 -24.64 8.48 -10.03
CA PHE A 74 -24.19 8.13 -11.38
C PHE A 74 -25.07 8.78 -12.45
N PHE A 75 -26.39 8.63 -12.36
CA PHE A 75 -27.29 9.19 -13.37
C PHE A 75 -27.30 10.74 -13.33
N ARG A 76 -27.23 11.33 -12.13
CA ARG A 76 -27.10 12.79 -11.97
C ARG A 76 -25.81 13.33 -12.60
N ASP A 77 -24.67 12.73 -12.29
CA ASP A 77 -23.33 13.21 -12.66
C ASP A 77 -22.86 12.67 -14.02
N ARG A 78 -23.57 11.67 -14.56
CA ARG A 78 -23.30 10.99 -15.85
C ARG A 78 -21.88 10.43 -15.95
N SER A 79 -21.32 10.01 -14.82
CA SER A 79 -19.96 9.50 -14.70
C SER A 79 -19.86 8.45 -13.60
N PHE A 80 -18.89 7.54 -13.75
CA PHE A 80 -18.53 6.62 -12.68
C PHE A 80 -17.74 7.37 -11.61
N GLY A 81 -18.02 7.06 -10.34
CA GLY A 81 -17.38 7.70 -9.20
C GLY A 81 -17.50 6.85 -7.95
N ASN A 82 -16.71 7.18 -6.94
CA ASN A 82 -16.65 6.43 -5.68
C ASN A 82 -17.83 6.78 -4.74
N TYR A 83 -19.05 6.69 -5.27
CA TYR A 83 -20.26 7.11 -4.57
C TYR A 83 -20.64 6.21 -3.40
N TRP A 84 -20.51 4.89 -3.53
CA TRP A 84 -20.84 3.95 -2.47
C TRP A 84 -19.96 4.21 -1.25
N SER A 85 -18.65 4.27 -1.45
CA SER A 85 -17.71 4.51 -0.34
C SER A 85 -17.93 5.86 0.33
N ASN A 86 -18.43 6.85 -0.42
CA ASN A 86 -18.73 8.19 0.10
C ASN A 86 -20.13 8.30 0.70
N SER A 87 -21.05 7.40 0.36
CA SER A 87 -22.46 7.42 0.81
C SER A 87 -22.63 7.05 2.27
N GLY A 88 -21.75 6.17 2.78
CA GLY A 88 -21.90 5.57 4.10
C GLY A 88 -20.81 5.97 5.08
N HIS A 89 -20.51 7.28 5.22
CA HIS A 89 -19.45 7.83 6.10
C HIS A 89 -19.23 6.96 7.36
N PRO A 90 -18.28 6.01 7.32
CA PRO A 90 -18.26 4.90 8.26
C PRO A 90 -17.34 5.32 9.39
N ALA A 91 -17.70 6.41 10.08
CA ALA A 91 -16.87 7.03 11.11
C ALA A 91 -16.36 5.98 12.12
N ILE A 92 -17.18 4.96 12.40
CA ILE A 92 -16.83 3.80 13.21
C ILE A 92 -15.70 2.96 12.59
N LEU A 93 -15.78 2.62 11.30
CA LEU A 93 -14.70 1.90 10.61
C LEU A 93 -13.41 2.70 10.65
N LEU A 94 -13.46 3.98 10.26
CA LEU A 94 -12.28 4.85 10.22
C LEU A 94 -11.67 5.03 11.62
N GLN A 95 -12.50 5.15 12.65
CA GLN A 95 -12.06 5.22 14.04
C GLN A 95 -11.36 3.92 14.47
N GLN A 96 -11.90 2.76 14.10
CA GLN A 96 -11.27 1.47 14.42
C GLN A 96 -9.97 1.24 13.64
N ILE A 97 -9.92 1.64 12.36
CA ILE A 97 -8.68 1.66 11.56
C ILE A 97 -7.62 2.52 12.25
N LYS A 98 -7.99 3.73 12.69
CA LYS A 98 -7.08 4.63 13.39
C LYS A 98 -6.58 4.06 14.71
N ASN A 99 -7.46 3.43 15.49
CA ASN A 99 -7.12 2.88 16.80
C ASN A 99 -6.19 1.67 16.69
N ASN A 100 -6.40 0.83 15.68
CA ASN A 100 -5.62 -0.38 15.47
C ASN A 100 -5.68 -0.79 14.00
N ILE A 101 -4.68 -0.38 13.21
CA ILE A 101 -4.59 -0.71 11.78
C ILE A 101 -4.19 -2.18 11.55
N ASP A 102 -3.48 -2.82 12.50
CA ASP A 102 -2.89 -4.16 12.35
C ASP A 102 -3.95 -5.25 12.19
N ARG A 103 -5.15 -5.04 12.79
CA ARG A 103 -6.29 -5.95 12.59
C ARG A 103 -6.85 -5.92 11.16
N PHE A 104 -6.58 -4.88 10.37
CA PHE A 104 -7.10 -4.75 8.99
C PHE A 104 -6.22 -5.50 7.97
N THR A 105 -5.74 -6.68 8.36
CA THR A 105 -5.01 -7.58 7.46
C THR A 105 -6.01 -8.41 6.67
N ILE A 106 -6.36 -7.92 5.47
CA ILE A 106 -7.35 -8.55 4.59
C ILE A 106 -6.62 -9.35 3.49
N PRO A 107 -6.96 -10.63 3.24
CA PRO A 107 -6.41 -11.38 2.12
C PRO A 107 -7.09 -10.96 0.81
N TRP A 108 -6.56 -9.90 0.17
CA TRP A 108 -7.16 -9.24 -1.00
C TRP A 108 -7.32 -10.12 -2.24
N ASP A 109 -6.63 -11.26 -2.30
CA ASP A 109 -6.68 -12.25 -3.37
C ASP A 109 -7.80 -13.28 -3.20
N GLN A 110 -8.42 -13.36 -2.02
CA GLN A 110 -9.55 -14.25 -1.77
C GLN A 110 -10.87 -13.66 -2.30
N SER A 111 -11.66 -14.51 -2.96
CA SER A 111 -13.00 -14.15 -3.46
C SER A 111 -14.04 -14.06 -2.34
N SER A 112 -13.85 -14.82 -1.25
CA SER A 112 -14.75 -14.85 -0.11
C SER A 112 -14.02 -15.20 1.19
N PHE A 113 -14.50 -14.62 2.28
CA PHE A 113 -13.98 -14.77 3.64
C PHE A 113 -14.98 -15.53 4.50
N SER A 114 -14.56 -16.62 5.12
CA SER A 114 -15.39 -17.41 6.05
C SER A 114 -15.33 -16.84 7.47
N ILE A 115 -16.45 -16.89 8.18
CA ILE A 115 -16.55 -16.56 9.60
C ILE A 115 -17.60 -17.45 10.28
N ASN A 116 -17.33 -17.91 11.50
CA ASN A 116 -18.30 -18.70 12.26
C ASN A 116 -19.55 -17.87 12.56
N GLN A 117 -20.73 -18.52 12.60
CA GLN A 117 -21.99 -17.87 12.94
C GLN A 117 -21.95 -17.06 14.25
N LEU A 118 -21.41 -17.63 15.31
CA LEU A 118 -21.36 -16.96 16.61
C LEU A 118 -20.48 -15.71 16.55
N ASP A 119 -19.32 -15.78 15.90
CA ASP A 119 -18.42 -14.62 15.74
C ASP A 119 -19.04 -13.53 14.84
N PHE A 120 -19.87 -13.92 13.87
CA PHE A 120 -20.55 -12.98 12.99
C PHE A 120 -21.74 -12.29 13.67
N GLU A 121 -22.55 -13.04 14.41
CA GLU A 121 -23.77 -12.57 15.05
C GLU A 121 -23.52 -11.96 16.44
N SER A 122 -22.40 -12.30 17.09
CA SER A 122 -21.99 -11.73 18.36
C SER A 122 -21.52 -10.29 18.19
N LEU A 123 -22.48 -9.37 18.25
CA LEU A 123 -22.23 -7.94 18.48
C LEU A 123 -22.11 -7.62 19.96
N ALA A 124 -22.36 -8.61 20.82
CA ALA A 124 -22.46 -8.49 22.26
C ALA A 124 -21.10 -8.77 22.90
N GLY A 125 -20.24 -7.75 23.02
CA GLY A 125 -19.04 -7.91 23.83
C GLY A 125 -18.17 -6.67 24.04
N ALA A 126 -18.13 -5.72 23.10
CA ALA A 126 -17.15 -4.66 23.18
C ALA A 126 -17.78 -3.28 23.15
N ILE A 127 -17.69 -2.59 24.29
CA ILE A 127 -18.03 -1.18 24.46
C ILE A 127 -17.06 -0.29 23.61
N SER A 128 -16.00 -0.85 23.02
CA SER A 128 -14.99 -0.10 22.25
C SER A 128 -14.54 -0.68 20.90
N GLU A 129 -14.70 -1.99 20.62
CA GLU A 129 -13.98 -2.63 19.51
C GLU A 129 -14.73 -3.81 18.86
N ILE A 130 -15.16 -3.66 17.61
CA ILE A 130 -15.97 -4.66 16.89
C ILE A 130 -15.02 -5.60 16.12
N ALA A 131 -15.39 -6.88 16.02
CA ALA A 131 -14.66 -7.83 15.16
C ALA A 131 -14.64 -7.34 13.69
N LEU A 132 -13.52 -7.56 12.99
CA LEU A 132 -13.26 -6.96 11.67
C LEU A 132 -14.36 -7.23 10.65
N PHE A 133 -14.70 -8.50 10.43
CA PHE A 133 -15.64 -8.89 9.38
C PHE A 133 -17.08 -8.43 9.67
N PRO A 134 -17.63 -8.55 10.90
CA PRO A 134 -18.89 -7.92 11.27
C PRO A 134 -18.88 -6.40 11.06
N LEU A 135 -17.82 -5.70 11.49
CA LEU A 135 -17.66 -4.27 11.30
C LEU A 135 -17.73 -3.89 9.82
N MET A 136 -16.95 -4.58 8.98
CA MET A 136 -16.91 -4.32 7.54
C MET A 136 -18.25 -4.63 6.86
N TYR A 137 -18.97 -5.66 7.30
CA TYR A 137 -20.31 -5.96 6.79
C TYR A 137 -21.31 -4.85 7.15
N GLN A 138 -21.33 -4.44 8.42
CA GLN A 138 -22.22 -3.38 8.93
C GLN A 138 -21.97 -2.02 8.29
N THR A 139 -20.71 -1.74 7.96
CA THR A 139 -20.29 -0.48 7.32
C THR A 139 -20.35 -0.54 5.79
N GLY A 140 -20.84 -1.63 5.22
CA GLY A 140 -21.10 -1.75 3.79
C GLY A 140 -19.88 -2.10 2.93
N TYR A 141 -18.73 -2.42 3.54
CA TYR A 141 -17.50 -2.82 2.85
C TYR A 141 -17.45 -4.31 2.51
N LEU A 142 -18.12 -5.13 3.32
CA LEU A 142 -18.39 -6.52 2.99
C LEU A 142 -19.89 -6.76 2.87
N THR A 143 -20.22 -7.83 2.17
CA THR A 143 -21.59 -8.29 1.98
C THR A 143 -21.64 -9.81 2.02
N LEU A 144 -22.81 -10.39 2.26
CA LEU A 144 -22.96 -11.84 2.32
C LEU A 144 -22.68 -12.48 0.97
N ASP A 145 -21.96 -13.59 0.99
CA ASP A 145 -21.76 -14.47 -0.16
C ASP A 145 -22.53 -15.78 0.01
N PRO A 146 -23.75 -15.90 -0.56
CA PRO A 146 -24.50 -17.15 -0.57
C PRO A 146 -23.74 -18.32 -1.20
N ASN A 147 -22.75 -18.06 -2.06
CA ASN A 147 -21.99 -19.10 -2.76
C ASN A 147 -20.69 -19.48 -2.07
N GLY A 148 -20.23 -18.74 -1.07
CA GLY A 148 -18.91 -18.95 -0.44
C GLY A 148 -18.70 -20.37 0.09
N PHE A 149 -19.72 -20.99 0.68
CA PHE A 149 -19.64 -22.38 1.17
C PHE A 149 -19.28 -23.41 0.08
N LYS A 150 -19.68 -23.17 -1.17
CA LYS A 150 -19.36 -24.07 -2.30
C LYS A 150 -17.91 -23.96 -2.72
N GLU A 151 -17.35 -22.76 -2.63
CA GLU A 151 -15.97 -22.45 -3.01
C GLU A 151 -14.98 -22.74 -1.87
N ASP A 152 -15.47 -22.87 -0.65
CA ASP A 152 -14.67 -23.17 0.53
C ASP A 152 -14.14 -24.62 0.52
N THR A 153 -12.82 -24.76 0.40
CA THR A 153 -12.10 -26.04 0.40
C THR A 153 -11.51 -26.41 1.75
N ARG A 154 -11.75 -25.62 2.82
CA ARG A 154 -11.23 -25.90 4.15
C ARG A 154 -11.78 -27.22 4.69
N ALA A 155 -10.93 -27.96 5.41
CA ALA A 155 -11.31 -29.23 6.04
C ALA A 155 -12.24 -29.04 7.25
N ASP A 156 -12.15 -27.89 7.92
CA ASP A 156 -12.88 -27.55 9.15
C ASP A 156 -14.15 -26.70 8.88
N LYS A 157 -14.59 -26.55 7.62
CA LYS A 157 -15.76 -25.73 7.30
C LYS A 157 -17.04 -26.24 7.95
N ASN A 158 -17.85 -25.32 8.47
CA ASN A 158 -19.12 -25.64 9.13
C ASN A 158 -20.32 -25.17 8.28
N PRO A 159 -21.40 -25.96 8.14
CA PRO A 159 -22.63 -25.51 7.47
C PRO A 159 -23.23 -24.20 8.02
N MET A 160 -22.92 -23.87 9.26
CA MET A 160 -23.36 -22.63 9.91
C MET A 160 -22.45 -21.44 9.61
N ASP A 161 -21.28 -21.64 9.00
CA ASP A 161 -20.38 -20.53 8.64
C ASP A 161 -21.05 -19.53 7.71
N TYR A 162 -20.81 -18.26 8.00
CA TYR A 162 -21.10 -17.16 7.11
C TYR A 162 -19.92 -16.92 6.18
N TYR A 163 -20.25 -16.44 4.99
CA TYR A 163 -19.28 -16.11 3.97
C TYR A 163 -19.51 -14.68 3.54
N LEU A 164 -18.44 -13.93 3.42
CA LEU A 164 -18.46 -12.51 3.12
C LEU A 164 -17.57 -12.23 1.91
N LYS A 165 -17.85 -11.15 1.19
CA LYS A 165 -16.99 -10.64 0.13
C LYS A 165 -17.20 -9.15 -0.09
N PHE A 166 -16.33 -8.54 -0.88
CA PHE A 166 -16.57 -7.19 -1.37
C PHE A 166 -17.82 -7.15 -2.28
N PRO A 167 -18.70 -6.16 -2.14
CA PRO A 167 -19.91 -6.07 -2.96
C PRO A 167 -19.55 -5.80 -4.44
N ASN A 168 -18.57 -4.94 -4.70
CA ASN A 168 -18.12 -4.54 -6.04
C ASN A 168 -16.69 -3.99 -6.01
N GLN A 169 -16.18 -3.66 -7.21
CA GLN A 169 -14.84 -3.13 -7.40
C GLN A 169 -14.63 -1.73 -6.80
N GLU A 170 -15.66 -0.88 -6.82
CA GLU A 170 -15.60 0.47 -6.25
C GLU A 170 -15.27 0.41 -4.76
N VAL A 171 -16.06 -0.35 -3.99
CA VAL A 171 -15.92 -0.48 -2.54
C VAL A 171 -14.57 -1.10 -2.18
N GLN A 172 -14.15 -2.14 -2.89
CA GLN A 172 -12.85 -2.78 -2.69
C GLN A 172 -11.70 -1.79 -2.91
N SER A 173 -11.73 -1.05 -4.03
CA SER A 173 -10.67 -0.10 -4.40
C SER A 173 -10.63 1.10 -3.46
N SER A 174 -11.79 1.65 -3.08
CA SER A 174 -11.90 2.75 -2.12
C SER A 174 -11.40 2.38 -0.73
N LEU A 175 -11.66 1.15 -0.27
CA LEU A 175 -11.11 0.68 1.00
C LEU A 175 -9.59 0.52 0.92
N LYS A 176 -9.09 -0.08 -0.18
CA LYS A 176 -7.65 -0.22 -0.44
C LYS A 176 -6.95 1.15 -0.35
N LEU A 177 -7.50 2.18 -1.00
CA LEU A 177 -6.98 3.54 -0.94
C LEU A 177 -7.10 4.18 0.44
N THR A 178 -8.15 3.89 1.19
CA THR A 178 -8.30 4.40 2.56
C THR A 178 -7.25 3.81 3.48
N LEU A 179 -7.11 2.48 3.48
CA LEU A 179 -6.14 1.78 4.31
C LEU A 179 -4.71 2.22 3.98
N SER A 180 -4.37 2.40 2.70
CA SER A 180 -3.02 2.84 2.31
C SER A 180 -2.64 4.18 2.94
N ARG A 181 -3.57 5.14 3.03
CA ARG A 181 -3.34 6.44 3.69
C ARG A 181 -3.07 6.29 5.18
N PHE A 182 -3.85 5.46 5.88
CA PHE A 182 -3.63 5.18 7.30
C PHE A 182 -2.30 4.47 7.56
N ILE A 183 -1.89 3.56 6.68
CA ILE A 183 -0.61 2.87 6.76
C ILE A 183 0.54 3.86 6.58
N ILE A 184 0.46 4.74 5.58
CA ILE A 184 1.45 5.81 5.37
C ILE A 184 1.56 6.70 6.61
N GLN A 185 0.42 7.14 7.16
CA GLN A 185 0.41 7.95 8.38
C GLN A 185 1.03 7.20 9.57
N LYS A 186 0.67 5.93 9.78
CA LYS A 186 1.23 5.11 10.85
C LYS A 186 2.74 4.94 10.72
N GLN A 187 3.23 4.80 9.49
CA GLN A 187 4.66 4.72 9.23
C GLN A 187 5.37 6.03 9.53
N GLN A 188 4.78 7.16 9.17
CA GLN A 188 5.31 8.48 9.52
C GLN A 188 5.35 8.70 11.04
N GLU A 189 4.28 8.35 11.76
CA GLU A 189 4.24 8.41 13.23
C GLU A 189 5.31 7.52 13.88
N THR A 190 5.50 6.32 13.34
CA THR A 190 6.57 5.41 13.79
C THR A 190 7.94 6.03 13.51
N GLY A 191 8.15 6.62 12.34
CA GLY A 191 9.35 7.37 12.01
C GLY A 191 9.66 8.47 13.02
N ILE A 192 8.66 9.29 13.36
CA ILE A 192 8.79 10.36 14.37
C ILE A 192 9.25 9.78 15.71
N ALA A 193 8.66 8.65 16.15
CA ALA A 193 9.00 8.01 17.41
C ALA A 193 10.45 7.48 17.46
N TYR A 194 11.02 7.10 16.31
CA TYR A 194 12.40 6.61 16.17
C TYR A 194 13.39 7.68 15.68
N SER A 195 12.95 8.93 15.54
CA SER A 195 13.73 10.04 14.95
C SER A 195 15.12 10.18 15.56
N THR A 196 15.21 10.32 16.89
CA THR A 196 16.47 10.47 17.63
C THR A 196 17.44 9.32 17.37
N SER A 197 16.97 8.07 17.43
CA SER A 197 17.82 6.90 17.26
C SER A 197 18.32 6.73 15.82
N ILE A 198 17.47 7.02 14.83
CA ILE A 198 17.87 6.97 13.41
C ILE A 198 18.87 8.09 13.10
N LEU A 199 18.61 9.31 13.56
CA LEU A 199 19.50 10.45 13.36
C LEU A 199 20.86 10.24 14.00
N ASP A 200 20.89 9.74 15.25
CA ASP A 200 22.14 9.38 15.93
C ASP A 200 22.91 8.31 15.15
N ALA A 201 22.21 7.28 14.66
CA ALA A 201 22.86 6.21 13.91
C ALA A 201 23.41 6.68 12.56
N LEU A 202 22.69 7.54 11.84
CA LEU A 202 23.14 8.09 10.56
C LEU A 202 24.34 9.03 10.73
N ARG A 203 24.25 9.99 11.67
CA ARG A 203 25.31 11.00 11.88
C ARG A 203 26.60 10.41 12.42
N ASN A 204 26.50 9.38 13.25
CA ASN A 204 27.66 8.71 13.84
C ASN A 204 28.03 7.40 13.13
N GLU A 205 27.50 7.16 11.92
CA GLU A 205 27.84 6.00 11.08
C GLU A 205 27.63 4.64 11.76
N LYS A 206 26.65 4.53 12.67
CA LYS A 206 26.28 3.28 13.35
C LYS A 206 25.41 2.42 12.44
N TRP A 207 25.96 1.98 11.31
CA TRP A 207 25.25 1.35 10.19
C TRP A 207 24.44 0.10 10.59
N CYS A 208 25.01 -0.83 11.36
CA CYS A 208 24.27 -2.00 11.83
C CYS A 208 23.05 -1.59 12.69
N GLY A 209 23.20 -0.57 13.54
CA GLY A 209 22.10 -0.04 14.35
C GLY A 209 21.01 0.58 13.48
N PHE A 210 21.40 1.41 12.52
CA PHE A 210 20.50 2.01 11.54
C PHE A 210 19.71 0.94 10.75
N LEU A 211 20.39 -0.03 10.16
CA LEU A 211 19.77 -1.09 9.35
C LEU A 211 18.80 -1.96 10.19
N ASN A 212 19.15 -2.27 11.44
CA ASN A 212 18.27 -3.01 12.34
C ASN A 212 17.03 -2.20 12.77
N LEU A 213 17.14 -0.88 12.94
CA LEU A 213 16.00 -0.01 13.16
C LEU A 213 15.07 0.02 11.95
N ILE A 214 15.60 0.15 10.73
CA ILE A 214 14.80 0.05 9.49
C ILE A 214 14.12 -1.33 9.40
N LYS A 215 14.87 -2.41 9.63
CA LYS A 215 14.36 -3.78 9.57
C LYS A 215 13.21 -4.01 10.56
N GLY A 216 13.40 -3.62 11.83
CA GLY A 216 12.50 -3.94 12.93
C GLY A 216 11.36 -2.93 13.14
N ALA A 217 11.67 -1.63 13.11
CA ALA A 217 10.68 -0.59 13.39
C ALA A 217 9.85 -0.24 12.15
N CYS A 218 10.49 -0.13 10.98
CA CYS A 218 9.80 0.17 9.73
C CYS A 218 9.22 -1.10 9.11
N LEU A 219 10.07 -2.00 8.60
CA LEU A 219 9.65 -3.02 7.62
C LEU A 219 9.00 -4.27 8.24
N ALA A 220 9.42 -4.71 9.43
CA ALA A 220 8.85 -5.90 10.08
C ALA A 220 7.35 -5.73 10.38
N LYS A 221 6.91 -4.51 10.69
CA LYS A 221 5.48 -4.18 10.89
C LYS A 221 4.79 -3.89 9.56
N ALA A 222 5.50 -3.35 8.59
CA ALA A 222 4.98 -2.94 7.30
C ALA A 222 4.50 -4.11 6.41
N GLY A 223 5.13 -5.28 6.52
CA GLY A 223 4.91 -6.42 5.62
C GLY A 223 3.45 -6.93 5.54
N TYR A 224 2.65 -6.74 6.60
CA TYR A 224 1.23 -7.14 6.61
C TYR A 224 0.28 -6.05 6.11
N HIS A 225 0.78 -4.82 6.00
CA HIS A 225 -0.02 -3.66 5.61
C HIS A 225 -0.01 -3.41 4.11
N PHE A 226 1.01 -3.87 3.37
CA PHE A 226 1.08 -3.58 1.95
C PHE A 226 0.08 -4.38 1.14
N LEU A 227 -0.75 -3.61 0.46
CA LEU A 227 -1.89 -4.04 -0.34
C LEU A 227 -1.44 -4.68 -1.68
N ASP A 228 -0.13 -4.77 -1.90
CA ASP A 228 0.60 -5.42 -2.98
C ASP A 228 2.09 -5.62 -2.58
N LYS A 229 2.73 -6.70 -3.07
CA LYS A 229 4.12 -7.06 -2.74
C LYS A 229 5.12 -6.50 -3.77
N THR A 230 4.99 -5.21 -4.11
CA THR A 230 5.79 -4.56 -5.16
C THR A 230 6.94 -3.74 -4.57
N GLU A 231 8.02 -3.56 -5.34
CA GLU A 231 9.16 -2.69 -4.98
C GLU A 231 8.70 -1.28 -4.57
N ARG A 232 7.74 -0.73 -5.33
CA ARG A 232 7.13 0.58 -5.07
C ARG A 232 6.48 0.68 -3.69
N SER A 233 5.82 -0.39 -3.24
CA SER A 233 5.17 -0.39 -1.92
C SER A 233 6.19 -0.43 -0.79
N PHE A 234 7.29 -1.16 -0.96
CA PHE A 234 8.39 -1.16 0.01
C PHE A 234 9.14 0.17 0.04
N GLN A 235 9.38 0.78 -1.13
CA GLN A 235 9.94 2.12 -1.24
C GLN A 235 9.03 3.14 -0.53
N GLY A 236 7.71 3.11 -0.79
CA GLY A 236 6.75 4.01 -0.16
C GLY A 236 6.70 3.86 1.37
N ALA A 237 6.85 2.64 1.87
CA ALA A 237 7.00 2.35 3.31
C ALA A 237 8.17 3.09 3.93
N LEU A 238 9.35 2.85 3.35
CA LEU A 238 10.61 3.38 3.85
C LEU A 238 10.64 4.90 3.73
N TYR A 239 10.14 5.44 2.63
CA TYR A 239 9.99 6.88 2.43
C TYR A 239 9.11 7.50 3.51
N SER A 240 7.94 6.93 3.78
CA SER A 240 7.00 7.46 4.77
C SER A 240 7.61 7.44 6.18
N PHE A 241 8.29 6.34 6.52
CA PHE A 241 9.02 6.20 7.79
C PHE A 241 10.15 7.24 7.91
N LEU A 242 11.02 7.34 6.90
CA LEU A 242 12.13 8.31 6.92
C LEU A 242 11.59 9.75 6.94
N ASN A 243 10.57 10.07 6.15
CA ASN A 243 9.91 11.38 6.23
C ASN A 243 9.44 11.69 7.66
N GLY A 244 8.87 10.71 8.37
CA GLY A 244 8.57 10.81 9.80
C GLY A 244 9.80 11.09 10.68
N VAL A 245 10.88 10.33 10.50
CA VAL A 245 12.16 10.53 11.22
C VAL A 245 12.65 11.97 11.12
N PHE A 246 12.55 12.57 9.94
CA PHE A 246 13.08 13.91 9.67
C PHE A 246 12.06 15.04 9.84
N HIS A 247 10.78 14.73 10.05
CA HIS A 247 9.67 15.68 10.01
C HIS A 247 9.85 16.91 10.90
N THR A 248 10.42 16.71 12.10
CA THR A 248 10.61 17.77 13.12
C THR A 248 12.04 18.31 13.19
N THR A 249 12.94 17.82 12.33
CA THR A 249 14.36 18.16 12.40
C THR A 249 14.67 19.31 11.44
N GLN A 250 15.10 20.45 12.00
CA GLN A 250 15.43 21.63 11.21
C GLN A 250 16.53 21.33 10.19
N GLY A 251 16.36 21.81 8.96
CA GLY A 251 17.35 21.67 7.89
C GLY A 251 17.37 20.29 7.22
N MET A 252 16.44 19.40 7.54
CA MET A 252 16.30 18.11 6.87
C MET A 252 15.31 18.18 5.72
N GLN A 253 15.61 17.52 4.60
CA GLN A 253 14.67 17.31 3.50
C GLN A 253 14.65 15.84 3.08
N VAL A 254 13.46 15.32 2.77
CA VAL A 254 13.25 13.93 2.33
C VAL A 254 12.51 13.95 1.01
N ASN A 255 13.17 13.47 -0.03
CA ASN A 255 12.63 13.38 -1.37
C ASN A 255 12.50 11.90 -1.75
N ALA A 256 11.39 11.51 -2.35
CA ALA A 256 11.26 10.21 -3.00
C ALA A 256 11.07 10.41 -4.48
N GLU A 257 11.39 9.37 -5.25
CA GLU A 257 11.00 9.28 -6.65
C GLU A 257 11.54 10.48 -7.48
N LEU A 258 12.71 10.99 -7.10
CA LEU A 258 13.30 12.22 -7.63
C LEU A 258 13.73 11.99 -9.08
N ALA A 259 13.05 12.66 -10.02
CA ALA A 259 13.41 12.61 -11.42
C ALA A 259 14.71 13.39 -11.67
N SER A 260 15.67 12.74 -12.30
CA SER A 260 16.86 13.37 -12.89
C SER A 260 16.82 13.19 -14.41
N GLY A 261 17.67 13.93 -15.14
CA GLY A 261 17.81 13.76 -16.59
C GLY A 261 18.24 12.35 -17.03
N SER A 262 18.68 11.51 -16.10
CA SER A 262 19.24 10.17 -16.32
C SER A 262 18.37 9.02 -15.75
N GLY A 263 17.42 9.30 -14.85
CA GLY A 263 16.61 8.27 -14.20
C GLY A 263 15.74 8.80 -13.06
N ARG A 264 15.32 7.89 -12.18
CA ARG A 264 14.54 8.18 -10.98
C ARG A 264 15.22 7.56 -9.77
N LEU A 265 15.63 8.39 -8.81
CA LEU A 265 16.21 7.94 -7.55
C LEU A 265 15.08 7.54 -6.58
N ASP A 266 15.27 6.44 -5.86
CA ASP A 266 14.24 5.93 -4.98
C ASP A 266 13.95 6.85 -3.80
N ILE A 267 14.96 7.12 -2.96
CA ILE A 267 14.85 8.02 -1.80
C ILE A 267 16.14 8.81 -1.61
N ALA A 268 16.03 10.11 -1.38
CA ALA A 268 17.12 10.98 -0.97
C ALA A 268 16.78 11.71 0.32
N LEU A 269 17.76 11.83 1.20
CA LEU A 269 17.68 12.63 2.41
C LEU A 269 18.81 13.67 2.39
N GLU A 270 18.51 14.91 2.74
CA GLU A 270 19.51 15.97 2.87
C GLU A 270 19.51 16.51 4.29
N ASP A 271 20.63 16.33 5.00
CA ASP A 271 20.93 17.03 6.24
C ASP A 271 21.72 18.30 5.91
N LYS A 272 21.02 19.42 5.70
CA LYS A 272 21.64 20.69 5.28
C LYS A 272 22.53 21.30 6.36
N LEU A 273 22.24 21.03 7.63
CA LEU A 273 23.05 21.54 8.75
C LEU A 273 24.41 20.84 8.81
N HIS A 274 24.45 19.55 8.53
CA HIS A 274 25.68 18.74 8.49
C HIS A 274 26.22 18.58 7.06
N GLN A 275 25.66 19.30 6.08
CA GLN A 275 26.01 19.23 4.66
C GLN A 275 26.14 17.78 4.15
N THR A 276 25.22 16.91 4.54
CA THR A 276 25.27 15.48 4.25
C THR A 276 24.05 15.04 3.45
N ALA A 277 24.26 14.34 2.34
CA ALA A 277 23.20 13.66 1.60
C ALA A 277 23.23 12.15 1.86
N TYR A 278 22.07 11.53 1.99
CA TYR A 278 21.90 10.07 2.05
C TYR A 278 21.05 9.63 0.86
N ILE A 279 21.58 8.74 0.04
CA ILE A 279 21.02 8.37 -1.26
C ILE A 279 20.72 6.88 -1.19
N PHE A 280 19.44 6.52 -1.22
CA PHE A 280 19.00 5.13 -1.11
C PHE A 280 18.55 4.63 -2.47
N GLU A 281 19.00 3.43 -2.80
CA GLU A 281 18.50 2.67 -3.94
C GLU A 281 18.07 1.28 -3.44
N LEU A 282 16.82 0.92 -3.71
CA LEU A 282 16.23 -0.35 -3.31
C LEU A 282 16.19 -1.29 -4.51
N LYS A 283 16.35 -2.58 -4.22
CA LYS A 283 16.25 -3.63 -5.24
C LYS A 283 15.50 -4.84 -4.69
N VAL A 284 14.49 -5.30 -5.41
CA VAL A 284 13.85 -6.60 -5.18
C VAL A 284 14.53 -7.68 -6.02
N GLY A 285 15.04 -8.73 -5.38
CA GLY A 285 15.61 -9.90 -6.06
C GLY A 285 16.95 -9.70 -6.78
N LYS A 286 17.52 -8.49 -6.76
CA LYS A 286 18.86 -8.17 -7.29
C LYS A 286 19.86 -7.94 -6.16
N SER A 287 21.14 -7.82 -6.50
CA SER A 287 22.22 -7.60 -5.54
C SER A 287 22.29 -6.15 -5.04
N VAL A 288 22.87 -5.95 -3.85
CA VAL A 288 23.18 -4.60 -3.34
C VAL A 288 24.24 -3.88 -4.17
N SER A 289 25.08 -4.62 -4.89
CA SER A 289 26.06 -4.07 -5.84
C SER A 289 25.38 -3.43 -7.04
N GLU A 290 24.35 -4.07 -7.60
CA GLU A 290 23.56 -3.47 -8.67
C GLU A 290 22.83 -2.20 -8.21
N ALA A 291 22.39 -2.15 -6.95
CA ALA A 291 21.79 -0.94 -6.38
C ALA A 291 22.79 0.23 -6.34
N LEU A 292 24.01 -0.01 -5.83
CA LEU A 292 25.07 1.01 -5.82
C LEU A 292 25.51 1.39 -7.24
N GLN A 293 25.66 0.42 -8.15
CA GLN A 293 26.01 0.67 -9.55
C GLN A 293 24.99 1.59 -10.22
N GLN A 294 23.70 1.41 -9.94
CA GLN A 294 22.67 2.30 -10.47
C GLN A 294 22.82 3.74 -9.96
N ILE A 295 23.21 3.96 -8.69
CA ILE A 295 23.49 5.30 -8.16
C ILE A 295 24.62 5.97 -8.96
N TYR A 296 25.66 5.22 -9.31
CA TYR A 296 26.79 5.69 -10.10
C TYR A 296 26.43 5.94 -11.56
N ASP A 297 25.86 4.95 -12.25
CA ASP A 297 25.52 5.01 -13.68
C ASP A 297 24.56 6.16 -14.01
N LYS A 298 23.76 6.58 -13.02
CA LYS A 298 22.78 7.65 -13.16
C LYS A 298 23.26 8.98 -12.59
N ASP A 299 24.46 9.05 -12.04
CA ASP A 299 25.03 10.25 -11.41
C ASP A 299 24.10 10.90 -10.37
N TYR A 300 23.31 10.09 -9.64
CA TYR A 300 22.35 10.63 -8.67
C TYR A 300 23.01 11.45 -7.57
N SER A 301 24.27 11.15 -7.24
CA SER A 301 25.06 11.91 -6.26
C SER A 301 25.39 13.33 -6.72
N MET A 302 25.33 13.65 -8.01
CA MET A 302 25.63 14.99 -8.55
C MET A 302 24.55 16.02 -8.22
N THR A 303 23.30 15.59 -8.00
CA THR A 303 22.23 16.47 -7.53
C THR A 303 22.53 17.09 -6.16
N PHE A 304 23.44 16.47 -5.39
CA PHE A 304 23.85 16.89 -4.05
C PHE A 304 25.30 17.40 -4.02
N ASN A 305 25.76 18.05 -5.10
CA ASN A 305 27.15 18.52 -5.24
C ASN A 305 27.60 19.53 -4.17
N THR A 306 26.68 20.23 -3.52
CA THR A 306 26.94 21.16 -2.42
C THR A 306 27.12 20.47 -1.07
N CYS A 307 26.79 19.17 -0.95
CA CYS A 307 27.01 18.41 0.26
C CYS A 307 28.48 18.01 0.40
N TYR A 308 29.05 18.24 1.59
CA TYR A 308 30.40 17.82 1.94
C TYR A 308 30.53 16.30 2.01
N LYS A 309 29.45 15.62 2.42
CA LYS A 309 29.39 14.17 2.58
C LYS A 309 28.18 13.61 1.84
N LYS A 310 28.36 12.47 1.18
CA LYS A 310 27.31 11.73 0.48
C LYS A 310 27.40 10.27 0.91
N VAL A 311 26.30 9.71 1.39
CA VAL A 311 26.20 8.32 1.85
C VAL A 311 25.31 7.58 0.88
N CYS A 312 25.89 6.74 0.04
CA CYS A 312 25.17 5.89 -0.91
C CYS A 312 24.81 4.58 -0.21
N VAL A 313 23.52 4.23 -0.23
CA VAL A 313 22.96 3.08 0.49
C VAL A 313 22.20 2.20 -0.50
N GLY A 314 22.77 1.03 -0.81
CA GLY A 314 22.08 -0.03 -1.55
C GLY A 314 21.36 -0.97 -0.60
N LEU A 315 20.06 -1.19 -0.78
CA LEU A 315 19.26 -2.11 0.03
C LEU A 315 18.68 -3.24 -0.83
N LYS A 316 18.85 -4.48 -0.38
CA LYS A 316 18.21 -5.64 -0.98
C LYS A 316 16.99 -6.07 -0.19
N TYR A 317 15.86 -6.08 -0.87
CA TYR A 317 14.58 -6.53 -0.33
C TYR A 317 14.30 -7.99 -0.74
N ASP A 318 13.92 -8.81 0.23
CA ASP A 318 13.49 -10.19 0.02
C ASP A 318 11.94 -10.24 0.01
N PRO A 319 11.32 -10.56 -1.15
CA PRO A 319 9.86 -10.59 -1.30
C PRO A 319 9.18 -11.76 -0.59
N VAL A 320 9.93 -12.78 -0.16
CA VAL A 320 9.42 -13.91 0.62
C VAL A 320 9.43 -13.56 2.10
N ARG A 321 10.55 -13.03 2.60
CA ARG A 321 10.70 -12.60 4.01
C ARG A 321 10.01 -11.28 4.32
N LEU A 322 9.58 -10.58 3.28
CA LEU A 322 8.99 -9.27 3.32
C LEU A 322 9.84 -8.22 4.07
N ASN A 323 11.16 -8.29 3.94
CA ASN A 323 12.08 -7.39 4.65
C ASN A 323 13.43 -7.27 3.93
N ILE A 324 14.26 -6.31 4.36
CA ILE A 324 15.65 -6.22 3.91
C ILE A 324 16.51 -7.33 4.51
N THR A 325 17.44 -7.82 3.71
CA THR A 325 18.32 -8.96 4.04
C THR A 325 19.80 -8.66 3.85
N GLU A 326 20.14 -7.78 2.91
CA GLU A 326 21.50 -7.32 2.64
C GLU A 326 21.48 -5.80 2.45
N ALA A 327 22.60 -5.15 2.77
CA ALA A 327 22.84 -3.74 2.47
C ALA A 327 24.30 -3.52 2.08
N ALA A 328 24.55 -2.48 1.29
CA ALA A 328 25.89 -1.96 1.04
C ALA A 328 25.89 -0.45 1.23
N ILE A 329 26.92 0.07 1.89
CA ILE A 329 27.05 1.49 2.20
C ILE A 329 28.42 1.99 1.74
N GLU A 330 28.42 3.07 0.98
CA GLU A 330 29.61 3.78 0.54
C GLU A 330 29.51 5.24 0.97
N VAL A 331 30.53 5.71 1.68
CA VAL A 331 30.61 7.10 2.14
C VAL A 331 31.56 7.82 1.21
N HIS A 332 31.11 8.91 0.62
CA HIS A 332 31.94 9.82 -0.13
C HIS A 332 32.02 11.14 0.63
N GLN A 333 33.21 11.67 0.84
CA GLN A 333 33.40 12.92 1.57
C GLN A 333 34.64 13.64 1.07
N TYR A 334 34.65 14.96 1.19
CA TYR A 334 35.88 15.70 0.92
C TYR A 334 36.93 15.42 2.01
N ASP A 335 38.19 15.38 1.62
CA ASP A 335 39.33 15.40 2.55
C ASP A 335 39.68 16.85 2.99
N GLU A 336 40.72 16.98 3.81
CA GLU A 336 41.22 18.29 4.27
C GLU A 336 41.70 19.17 3.10
N GLN A 337 42.06 18.56 1.97
CA GLN A 337 42.50 19.21 0.75
C GLN A 337 41.34 19.52 -0.21
N HIS A 338 40.08 19.35 0.21
CA HIS A 338 38.88 19.56 -0.60
C HIS A 338 38.84 18.69 -1.87
N THR A 339 39.44 17.50 -1.81
CA THR A 339 39.32 16.47 -2.85
C THR A 339 38.29 15.43 -2.40
N PHE A 340 37.40 15.03 -3.30
CA PHE A 340 36.33 14.09 -2.98
C PHE A 340 36.89 12.66 -2.91
N GLN A 341 36.80 12.03 -1.74
CA GLN A 341 37.29 10.68 -1.47
C GLN A 341 36.13 9.69 -1.33
N VAL A 342 36.30 8.50 -1.90
CA VAL A 342 35.38 7.37 -1.72
C VAL A 342 35.97 6.47 -0.63
N MET A 343 35.28 6.38 0.50
CA MET A 343 35.67 5.49 1.60
C MET A 343 35.41 4.03 1.20
N PRO A 344 36.13 3.06 1.79
CA PRO A 344 35.89 1.64 1.52
C PRO A 344 34.43 1.26 1.73
N ARG A 345 33.87 0.55 0.74
CA ARG A 345 32.52 -0.01 0.81
C ARG A 345 32.38 -0.93 2.02
N LYS A 346 31.27 -0.79 2.73
CA LYS A 346 30.87 -1.71 3.80
C LYS A 346 29.66 -2.52 3.36
N ASN A 347 29.75 -3.84 3.52
CA ASN A 347 28.65 -4.75 3.23
C ASN A 347 28.04 -5.27 4.53
N PHE A 348 26.74 -5.51 4.50
CA PHE A 348 25.99 -5.99 5.64
C PHE A 348 25.02 -7.08 5.21
N ALA A 349 24.91 -8.11 6.04
CA ALA A 349 23.93 -9.17 5.85
C ALA A 349 23.27 -9.53 7.18
N VAL A 350 22.02 -10.02 7.08
CA VAL A 350 21.30 -10.56 8.23
C VAL A 350 21.88 -11.91 8.65
N ASN A 351 22.31 -12.03 9.90
CA ASN A 351 22.86 -13.26 10.48
C ASN A 351 21.77 -14.28 10.84
N SER A 352 22.18 -15.44 11.37
CA SER A 352 21.28 -16.55 11.72
C SER A 352 20.23 -16.22 12.79
N ILE A 353 20.49 -15.21 13.64
CA ILE A 353 19.56 -14.75 14.67
C ILE A 353 18.71 -13.54 14.21
N GLY A 354 18.82 -13.13 12.95
CA GLY A 354 17.92 -12.15 12.33
C GLY A 354 18.37 -10.69 12.38
N TYR A 355 19.61 -10.42 12.79
CA TYR A 355 20.17 -9.05 12.90
C TYR A 355 21.26 -8.78 11.88
N PHE A 356 21.36 -7.54 11.41
CA PHE A 356 22.46 -7.11 10.53
C PHE A 356 23.81 -7.14 11.25
N GLN A 357 24.81 -7.66 10.55
CA GLN A 357 26.22 -7.56 10.88
C GLN A 357 27.01 -7.13 9.64
N GLU A 358 28.15 -6.48 9.85
CA GLU A 358 29.09 -6.18 8.77
C GLU A 358 29.72 -7.49 8.27
N THR A 359 29.86 -7.61 6.96
CA THR A 359 30.47 -8.75 6.29
C THR A 359 31.68 -8.28 5.51
N GLU A 360 32.76 -9.05 5.56
CA GLU A 360 33.93 -8.78 4.72
C GLU A 360 33.56 -8.84 3.24
N ASP A 361 34.19 -7.98 2.43
CA ASP A 361 34.08 -8.01 0.98
C ASP A 361 34.65 -9.36 0.51
N ILE A 362 33.78 -10.33 0.23
CA ILE A 362 34.20 -11.50 -0.54
C ILE A 362 34.34 -11.00 -1.96
N GLY A 363 35.47 -10.34 -2.24
CA GLY A 363 35.89 -9.99 -3.58
C GLY A 363 35.66 -11.19 -4.48
N GLY A 364 34.99 -10.95 -5.61
CA GLY A 364 34.63 -12.00 -6.56
C GLY A 364 35.79 -12.97 -6.75
N LEU A 365 35.50 -14.25 -6.57
CA LEU A 365 36.41 -15.37 -6.80
C LEU A 365 37.10 -15.20 -8.16
N SER A 366 38.30 -14.64 -8.15
CA SER A 366 39.28 -14.78 -9.21
C SER A 366 40.15 -15.98 -8.87
N GLY A 367 40.00 -17.02 -9.69
CA GLY A 367 41.00 -18.04 -9.98
C GLY A 367 41.78 -18.66 -8.83
N LEU A 368 41.43 -19.90 -8.48
CA LEU A 368 42.46 -20.92 -8.31
C LEU A 368 42.19 -22.04 -9.30
N SER A 369 42.87 -21.91 -10.44
CA SER A 369 43.34 -23.05 -11.20
C SER A 369 44.30 -23.87 -10.34
N SER A 370 43.96 -25.13 -10.13
CA SER A 370 44.91 -26.25 -10.12
C SER A 370 44.13 -27.52 -10.38
#